data_AF-A0A819FIJ7-F1
#
_entry.id   AF-A0A819FIJ7-F1
#
_cell.length_a   1.000
_cell.length_b   1.000
_cell.length_c   1.000
_cell.angle_alpha   90.00
_cell.angle_beta   90.00
_cell.angle_gamma   90.00
#
_symmetry.space_group_name_H-M   'P 1'
#
loop_
_entity.id
_entity.type
_entity.pdbx_description
1 polymer ?
#
loop_
_entity_poly.entity_id
_entity_poly.type
_entity_poly.pdbx_seq_one_letter_code
_entity_poly.pdbx_strand_id
1 'polypeptide(L)'
;MSIRGPCRIEQKQITYEIVIPQRFYSRKSILQKRSSNKYLFYRIYAFNQTFELSIIQNEIFLSPSFITQYFNDNQTWINRNIQQCFYQGYINNNHLSIVSINLCNGLSGTLIYNNTEYFIEPKYQINNTTWNFEHMLYTYNNLLLSTNHCPVD
;
A
#
# COMPACT_ATOMS: atom_id res chain seq x y z
N MET A 1 27.23 15.43 -31.34
CA MET A 1 27.06 14.12 -30.68
C MET A 1 26.88 14.37 -29.19
N SER A 2 25.64 14.35 -28.68
CA SER A 2 25.37 14.46 -27.25
C SER A 2 25.39 13.05 -26.66
N ILE A 3 26.37 12.79 -25.79
CA ILE A 3 26.49 11.51 -25.10
C ILE A 3 25.60 11.61 -23.86
N ARG A 4 24.43 10.95 -23.88
CA ARG A 4 23.61 10.80 -22.68
C ARG A 4 24.43 10.02 -21.65
N GLY A 5 24.82 10.66 -20.56
CA GLY A 5 25.44 10.00 -19.43
C GLY A 5 24.46 9.03 -18.75
N PRO A 6 24.93 7.94 -18.13
CA PRO A 6 24.06 7.05 -17.37
C PRO A 6 23.48 7.79 -16.16
N CYS A 7 22.18 7.64 -15.90
CA CYS A 7 21.58 8.07 -14.65
C CYS A 7 22.31 7.37 -13.49
N ARG A 8 23.01 8.15 -12.65
CA ARG A 8 23.50 7.66 -11.37
C ARG A 8 22.29 7.47 -10.46
N ILE A 9 21.93 6.22 -10.20
CA ILE A 9 21.01 5.87 -9.12
C ILE A 9 21.80 6.00 -7.81
N GLU A 10 21.78 7.18 -7.19
CA GLU A 10 22.19 7.27 -5.79
C GLU A 10 21.12 6.58 -4.95
N GLN A 11 21.50 5.52 -4.23
CA GLN A 11 20.64 4.89 -3.23
C GLN A 11 20.50 5.86 -2.05
N LYS A 12 19.56 6.81 -2.15
CA LYS A 12 19.30 7.77 -1.10
C LYS A 12 18.17 7.27 -0.20
N GLN A 13 18.47 7.22 1.10
CA GLN A 13 17.70 6.52 2.13
C GLN A 13 16.35 7.21 2.37
N ILE A 14 15.26 6.63 1.87
CA ILE A 14 13.90 6.99 2.30
C ILE A 14 13.85 6.76 3.81
N THR A 15 13.53 7.78 4.60
CA THR A 15 13.27 7.60 6.03
C THR A 15 11.88 6.99 6.17
N TYR A 16 11.78 5.78 6.71
CA TYR A 16 10.52 5.08 6.94
C TYR A 16 10.51 4.49 8.36
N GLU A 17 9.31 4.25 8.89
CA GLU A 17 9.13 3.40 10.06
C GLU A 17 8.74 2.00 9.61
N ILE A 18 9.33 0.98 10.23
CA ILE A 18 8.93 -0.42 10.02
C ILE A 18 7.72 -0.69 10.90
N VAL A 19 6.63 -1.11 10.28
CA VAL A 19 5.37 -1.39 10.94
C VAL A 19 4.91 -2.82 10.69
N ILE A 20 4.07 -3.33 11.59
CA ILE A 20 3.41 -4.62 11.41
C ILE A 20 1.90 -4.37 11.50
N PRO A 21 1.18 -4.35 10.36
CA PRO A 21 -0.27 -4.16 10.37
C PRO A 21 -0.98 -5.33 11.05
N GLN A 22 -1.72 -5.04 12.13
CA GLN A 22 -2.44 -6.05 12.91
C GLN A 22 -3.91 -6.08 12.49
N ARG A 23 -4.35 -7.19 11.90
CA ARG A 23 -5.77 -7.40 11.60
C ARG A 23 -6.55 -7.68 12.88
N PHE A 24 -7.69 -7.01 13.06
CA PHE A 24 -8.59 -7.26 14.18
C PHE A 24 -10.05 -7.36 13.72
N TYR A 25 -10.94 -7.77 14.62
CA TYR A 25 -12.37 -7.86 14.38
C TYR A 25 -13.10 -6.89 15.33
N SER A 26 -14.02 -6.09 14.78
CA SER A 26 -14.87 -5.23 15.60
C SER A 26 -15.82 -6.05 16.47
N ARG A 27 -16.12 -5.60 17.70
CA ARG A 27 -17.15 -6.25 18.55
C ARG A 27 -18.48 -6.41 17.82
N LYS A 28 -18.85 -5.44 16.96
CA LYS A 28 -20.06 -5.50 16.13
C LYS A 28 -19.99 -6.58 15.04
N SER A 29 -18.81 -6.87 14.48
CA SER A 29 -18.62 -7.94 13.47
C SER A 29 -18.53 -9.34 14.08
N ILE A 30 -18.12 -9.46 15.34
CA ILE A 30 -18.13 -10.74 16.08
C ILE A 30 -19.57 -11.14 16.44
N LEU A 31 -20.40 -10.18 16.84
CA LEU A 31 -21.82 -10.39 17.16
C LEU A 31 -22.68 -10.64 15.92
N GLN A 32 -22.36 -9.99 14.80
CA GLN A 32 -22.97 -10.25 13.50
C GLN A 32 -22.18 -11.33 12.77
N LYS A 33 -22.49 -12.60 13.06
CA LYS A 33 -21.87 -13.83 12.54
C LYS A 33 -21.85 -14.01 10.99
N ARG A 34 -22.05 -12.93 10.22
CA ARG A 34 -22.12 -12.85 8.75
C ARG A 34 -21.66 -11.51 8.15
N SER A 35 -20.75 -10.76 8.76
CA SER A 35 -20.15 -9.64 8.04
C SER A 35 -19.21 -10.19 6.96
N SER A 36 -19.67 -10.18 5.71
CA SER A 36 -18.93 -10.58 4.51
C SER A 36 -17.45 -10.17 4.57
N ASN A 37 -16.53 -10.99 4.03
CA ASN A 37 -15.08 -10.71 3.85
C ASN A 37 -14.76 -9.35 3.19
N LYS A 38 -15.78 -8.58 2.80
CA LYS A 38 -15.72 -7.23 2.28
C LYS A 38 -15.25 -6.20 3.32
N TYR A 39 -15.57 -6.35 4.61
CA TYR A 39 -15.13 -5.40 5.65
C TYR A 39 -13.92 -5.93 6.43
N LEU A 40 -12.86 -5.13 6.51
CA LEU A 40 -11.63 -5.47 7.23
C LEU A 40 -11.24 -4.32 8.17
N PHE A 41 -10.52 -4.69 9.24
CA PHE A 41 -9.97 -3.73 10.19
C PHE A 41 -8.50 -4.02 10.44
N TYR A 42 -7.67 -2.98 10.36
CA TYR A 42 -6.23 -3.05 10.63
C TYR A 42 -5.83 -1.99 11.63
N ARG A 43 -4.90 -2.33 12.53
CA ARG A 43 -4.23 -1.39 13.42
C ARG A 43 -2.76 -1.29 13.03
N ILE A 44 -2.28 -0.07 12.86
CA ILE A 44 -0.88 0.24 12.55
C ILE A 44 -0.41 1.26 13.59
N TYR A 45 0.79 1.06 14.13
CA TYR A 45 1.43 2.00 15.03
C TYR A 45 2.69 2.55 14.36
N ALA A 46 2.75 3.87 14.18
CA ALA A 46 3.88 4.57 13.57
C ALA A 46 3.82 6.07 13.84
N PHE A 47 4.95 6.77 13.76
CA PHE A 47 5.03 8.22 13.93
C PHE A 47 4.39 8.71 15.25
N ASN A 48 4.52 7.88 16.30
CA ASN A 48 3.87 8.08 17.60
C ASN A 48 2.34 8.23 17.53
N GLN A 49 1.73 7.57 16.54
CA GLN A 49 0.29 7.59 16.28
C GLN A 49 -0.23 6.17 16.05
N THR A 50 -1.52 5.97 16.36
CA THR A 50 -2.24 4.74 16.03
C THR A 50 -3.21 5.02 14.88
N PHE A 51 -3.10 4.22 13.81
CA PHE A 51 -3.99 4.23 12.66
C PHE A 51 -4.89 3.00 12.73
N GLU A 52 -6.16 3.17 13.05
CA GLU A 52 -7.17 2.12 12.95
C GLU A 52 -7.92 2.25 11.63
N LEU A 53 -7.51 1.45 10.64
CA LEU A 53 -8.13 1.41 9.33
C LEU A 53 -9.44 0.63 9.40
N SER A 54 -10.53 1.25 8.97
CA SER A 54 -11.82 0.61 8.73
C SER A 54 -12.10 0.64 7.23
N ILE A 55 -11.93 -0.51 6.57
CA ILE A 55 -11.92 -0.58 5.11
C ILE A 55 -12.96 -1.56 4.58
N ILE A 56 -13.48 -1.27 3.39
CA ILE A 56 -14.40 -2.10 2.63
C ILE A 56 -13.84 -2.38 1.24
N GLN A 57 -14.02 -3.61 0.76
CA GLN A 57 -13.66 -4.05 -0.58
C GLN A 57 -14.42 -3.20 -1.61
N ASN A 58 -13.69 -2.60 -2.53
CA ASN A 58 -14.24 -1.81 -3.63
C ASN A 58 -14.09 -2.57 -4.95
N GLU A 59 -15.14 -3.29 -5.32
CA GLU A 59 -15.20 -4.08 -6.57
C GLU A 59 -15.36 -3.19 -7.83
N ILE A 60 -15.63 -1.89 -7.68
CA ILE A 60 -15.90 -0.95 -8.79
C ILE A 60 -14.64 -0.10 -9.13
N PHE A 61 -13.59 -0.15 -8.29
CA PHE A 61 -12.40 0.68 -8.48
C PHE A 61 -11.70 0.44 -9.83
N LEU A 62 -11.74 -0.78 -10.35
CA LEU A 62 -11.26 -1.12 -11.68
C LEU A 62 -12.43 -1.62 -12.54
N SER A 63 -12.43 -1.24 -13.82
CA SER A 63 -13.41 -1.76 -14.78
C SER A 63 -13.43 -3.29 -14.74
N PRO A 64 -14.60 -3.95 -14.81
CA PRO A 64 -14.70 -5.41 -14.94
C PRO A 64 -13.83 -6.00 -16.07
N SER A 65 -13.54 -5.21 -17.11
CA SER A 65 -12.68 -5.57 -18.24
C SER A 65 -11.18 -5.32 -18.02
N PHE A 66 -10.77 -4.86 -16.83
CA PHE A 66 -9.38 -4.62 -16.50
C PHE A 66 -8.60 -5.94 -16.35
N ILE A 67 -7.48 -6.04 -17.05
CA ILE A 67 -6.56 -7.17 -17.01
C ILE A 67 -5.15 -6.65 -16.76
N THR A 68 -4.38 -7.33 -15.91
CA THR A 68 -2.92 -7.11 -15.87
C THR A 68 -2.20 -8.23 -16.57
N GLN A 69 -1.13 -7.86 -17.26
CA GLN A 69 -0.22 -8.78 -17.92
C GLN A 69 1.14 -8.66 -17.27
N TYR A 70 1.64 -9.78 -16.75
CA TYR A 70 3.01 -9.90 -16.26
C TYR A 70 3.87 -10.53 -17.34
N PHE A 71 5.01 -9.91 -17.64
CA PHE A 71 6.00 -10.41 -18.58
C PHE A 71 7.21 -10.89 -17.78
N ASN A 72 7.53 -12.18 -17.90
CA ASN A 72 8.87 -12.70 -17.61
C ASN A 72 9.47 -13.19 -18.93
N ASP A 73 10.80 -13.24 -19.02
CA ASP A 73 11.58 -13.42 -20.26
C ASP A 73 11.08 -14.52 -21.22
N ASN A 74 10.32 -15.52 -20.73
CA ASN A 74 9.72 -16.58 -21.55
C ASN A 74 8.22 -16.85 -21.31
N GLN A 75 7.52 -16.08 -20.45
CA GLN A 75 6.13 -16.37 -20.06
C GLN A 75 5.30 -15.10 -19.80
N THR A 76 4.06 -15.11 -20.31
CA THR A 76 3.06 -14.08 -20.04
C THR A 76 1.95 -14.61 -19.13
N TRP A 77 1.69 -13.93 -18.02
CA TRP A 77 0.59 -14.28 -17.11
C TRP A 77 -0.48 -13.19 -17.11
N ILE A 78 -1.75 -13.57 -17.25
CA ILE A 78 -2.88 -12.64 -17.22
C ILE A 78 -3.61 -12.79 -15.89
N ASN A 79 -3.73 -11.71 -15.12
CA ASN A 79 -4.56 -11.70 -13.91
C ASN A 79 -5.84 -10.88 -14.16
N ARG A 80 -6.99 -11.52 -13.97
CA ARG A 80 -8.33 -10.95 -14.21
C ARG A 80 -9.08 -10.60 -12.92
N ASN A 81 -8.57 -10.96 -11.73
CA ASN A 81 -9.31 -10.88 -10.47
C ASN A 81 -8.76 -9.83 -9.48
N ILE A 82 -7.94 -8.89 -9.94
CA ILE A 82 -7.25 -7.92 -9.07
C ILE A 82 -8.24 -6.96 -8.39
N GLN A 83 -9.41 -6.73 -9.01
CA GLN A 83 -10.52 -5.97 -8.42
C GLN A 83 -10.85 -6.42 -6.99
N GLN A 84 -10.69 -7.71 -6.70
CA GLN A 84 -11.06 -8.27 -5.40
C GLN A 84 -10.08 -7.88 -4.27
N CYS A 85 -8.94 -7.28 -4.59
CA CYS A 85 -7.93 -6.90 -3.61
C CYS A 85 -7.94 -5.43 -3.22
N PHE A 86 -8.76 -4.59 -3.87
CA PHE A 86 -8.81 -3.16 -3.59
C PHE A 86 -9.81 -2.86 -2.48
N TYR A 87 -9.36 -2.08 -1.51
CA TYR A 87 -10.13 -1.69 -0.36
C TYR A 87 -10.00 -0.19 -0.15
N GLN A 88 -11.09 0.43 0.28
CA GLN A 88 -11.12 1.84 0.63
C GLN A 88 -11.77 2.05 2.00
N GLY A 89 -11.52 3.18 2.65
CA GLY A 89 -12.19 3.49 3.90
C GLY A 89 -11.60 4.67 4.64
N TYR A 90 -11.65 4.58 5.97
CA TYR A 90 -11.34 5.68 6.88
C TYR A 90 -10.43 5.22 8.01
N ILE A 91 -9.69 6.16 8.60
CA ILE A 91 -8.81 5.96 9.75
C ILE A 91 -9.50 6.50 11.00
N ASN A 92 -9.46 5.73 12.09
CA ASN A 92 -9.98 6.12 13.40
C ASN A 92 -11.44 6.60 13.35
N ASN A 93 -12.24 6.04 12.43
CA ASN A 93 -13.61 6.46 12.11
C ASN A 93 -13.76 7.96 11.76
N ASN A 94 -12.69 8.63 11.34
CA ASN A 94 -12.71 10.01 10.88
C ASN A 94 -13.07 10.06 9.38
N HIS A 95 -14.24 10.58 9.03
CA HIS A 95 -14.71 10.68 7.65
C HIS A 95 -13.93 11.67 6.77
N LEU A 96 -13.09 12.53 7.35
CA LEU A 96 -12.19 13.42 6.61
C LEU A 96 -10.87 12.72 6.23
N SER A 97 -10.61 11.54 6.78
CA SER A 97 -9.45 10.73 6.41
C SER A 97 -9.77 9.85 5.20
N ILE A 98 -8.76 9.35 4.51
CA ILE A 98 -8.94 8.47 3.35
C ILE A 98 -7.94 7.32 3.46
N VAL A 99 -8.43 6.11 3.17
CA VAL A 99 -7.60 4.92 2.99
C VAL A 99 -7.90 4.35 1.62
N SER A 100 -6.85 4.05 0.84
CA SER A 100 -6.95 3.28 -0.39
C SER A 100 -5.81 2.28 -0.44
N ILE A 101 -6.12 0.98 -0.36
CA ILE A 101 -5.12 -0.07 -0.26
C ILE A 101 -5.42 -1.26 -1.18
N ASN A 102 -4.35 -1.89 -1.66
CA ASN A 102 -4.34 -3.17 -2.35
C ASN A 102 -3.80 -4.25 -1.38
N LEU A 103 -4.47 -5.39 -1.32
CA LEU A 103 -4.10 -6.54 -0.47
C LEU A 103 -3.58 -7.75 -1.26
N CYS A 104 -3.49 -7.71 -2.59
CA CYS A 104 -3.14 -8.87 -3.42
C CYS A 104 -1.76 -9.45 -3.10
N ASN A 105 -0.79 -8.60 -2.77
CA ASN A 105 0.61 -8.98 -2.53
C ASN A 105 1.13 -8.42 -1.19
N GLY A 106 0.25 -8.35 -0.19
CA GLY A 106 0.51 -7.62 1.06
C GLY A 106 -0.17 -6.25 1.07
N LEU A 107 -0.16 -5.59 2.23
CA LEU A 107 -0.89 -4.35 2.46
C LEU A 107 -0.11 -3.18 1.86
N SER A 108 -0.58 -2.67 0.71
CA SER A 108 0.07 -1.56 0.01
C SER A 108 -0.92 -0.47 -0.33
N GLY A 109 -0.52 0.80 -0.27
CA GLY A 109 -1.39 1.91 -0.69
C GLY A 109 -1.15 3.21 0.07
N THR A 110 -2.19 4.04 0.10
CA THR A 110 -2.13 5.42 0.59
C THR A 110 -3.10 5.64 1.74
N LEU A 111 -2.63 6.33 2.78
CA LEU A 111 -3.37 6.74 3.95
C LEU A 111 -3.29 8.27 4.08
N ILE A 112 -4.42 8.97 4.08
CA ILE A 112 -4.48 10.43 4.28
C ILE A 112 -5.15 10.69 5.62
N TYR A 113 -4.42 11.31 6.54
CA TYR A 113 -4.90 11.58 7.90
C TYR A 113 -4.23 12.83 8.47
N ASN A 114 -5.01 13.69 9.15
CA ASN A 114 -4.53 14.96 9.71
C ASN A 114 -3.68 15.78 8.71
N ASN A 115 -4.19 15.94 7.48
CA ASN A 115 -3.53 16.65 6.38
C ASN A 115 -2.15 16.09 5.98
N THR A 116 -1.83 14.86 6.39
CA THR A 116 -0.59 14.18 6.02
C THR A 116 -0.92 12.97 5.15
N GLU A 117 -0.18 12.83 4.06
CA GLU A 117 -0.24 11.67 3.18
C GLU A 117 0.88 10.69 3.54
N TYR A 118 0.48 9.47 3.85
CA TYR A 118 1.36 8.36 4.16
C TYR A 118 1.22 7.26 3.09
N PHE A 119 2.32 6.60 2.81
CA PHE A 119 2.40 5.45 1.92
C PHE A 119 2.85 4.24 2.71
N ILE A 120 2.18 3.11 2.47
CA ILE A 120 2.51 1.82 3.07
C ILE A 120 2.83 0.82 1.97
N GLU A 121 3.89 0.05 2.15
CA GLU A 121 4.24 -1.05 1.25
C GLU A 121 4.94 -2.20 1.98
N PRO A 122 4.83 -3.45 1.51
CA PRO A 122 5.58 -4.57 2.06
C PRO A 122 7.09 -4.33 2.03
N LYS A 123 7.78 -4.70 3.11
CA LYS A 123 9.25 -4.65 3.15
C LYS A 123 9.83 -5.88 2.44
N TYR A 124 10.37 -5.67 1.23
CA TYR A 124 11.08 -6.70 0.48
C TYR A 124 12.40 -7.06 1.17
N GLN A 125 12.60 -8.34 1.50
CA GLN A 125 13.91 -8.87 1.93
C GLN A 125 14.45 -9.76 0.83
N ILE A 126 15.72 -9.56 0.47
CA ILE A 126 16.39 -10.20 -0.68
C ILE A 126 16.58 -11.72 -0.46
N ASN A 127 16.42 -12.22 0.76
CA ASN A 127 16.91 -13.55 1.15
C ASN A 127 15.86 -14.49 1.77
N ASN A 128 14.58 -14.12 1.89
CA ASN A 128 13.58 -14.98 2.56
C ASN A 128 12.35 -15.25 1.69
N THR A 129 12.00 -16.53 1.56
CA THR A 129 10.82 -17.08 0.88
C THR A 129 9.52 -16.91 1.68
N THR A 130 9.54 -16.10 2.75
CA THR A 130 8.38 -15.76 3.57
C THR A 130 7.94 -14.34 3.28
N TRP A 131 6.69 -14.16 2.84
CA TRP A 131 6.03 -12.86 2.79
C TRP A 131 6.15 -12.19 4.16
N ASN A 132 7.02 -11.20 4.30
CA ASN A 132 7.27 -10.59 5.60
C ASN A 132 6.00 -9.84 6.05
N PHE A 133 5.64 -9.98 7.33
CA PHE A 133 4.59 -9.20 7.97
C PHE A 133 4.96 -7.71 8.11
N GLU A 134 6.23 -7.38 7.91
CA GLU A 134 6.79 -6.03 8.00
C GLU A 134 6.42 -5.19 6.78
N HIS A 135 6.06 -3.95 7.05
CA HIS A 135 5.77 -2.94 6.04
C HIS A 135 6.60 -1.69 6.33
N MET A 136 6.90 -0.93 5.30
CA MET A 136 7.47 0.40 5.43
C MET A 136 6.32 1.40 5.40
N LEU A 137 6.29 2.32 6.36
CA LEU A 137 5.38 3.47 6.36
C LEU A 137 6.19 4.76 6.29
N TYR A 138 5.87 5.62 5.33
CA TYR A 138 6.58 6.89 5.09
C TYR A 138 5.65 7.96 4.53
N THR A 139 6.10 9.22 4.53
CA THR A 139 5.32 10.36 4.04
C THR A 139 5.79 10.81 2.65
N TYR A 140 4.98 11.63 1.96
CA TYR A 140 5.40 12.27 0.71
C TYR A 140 6.66 13.13 0.86
N ASN A 141 6.86 13.81 1.99
CA ASN A 141 8.08 14.57 2.24
C ASN A 141 9.32 13.67 2.22
N ASN A 142 9.18 12.42 2.69
CA ASN A 142 10.25 11.42 2.67
C ASN A 142 10.53 10.95 1.23
N LEU A 143 9.50 10.95 0.36
CA LEU A 143 9.66 10.72 -1.08
C LEU A 143 10.35 11.90 -1.78
N LEU A 144 9.99 13.15 -1.47
CA LEU A 144 10.64 14.33 -2.05
C LEU A 144 12.13 14.41 -1.73
N LEU A 145 12.52 14.02 -0.51
CA LEU A 145 13.92 13.85 -0.10
C LEU A 145 14.67 12.79 -0.92
N SER A 146 13.95 11.94 -1.66
CA SER A 146 14.47 10.91 -2.57
C SER A 146 14.36 11.26 -4.07
N THR A 147 13.76 12.41 -4.44
CA THR A 147 13.60 12.76 -5.86
C THR A 147 14.95 13.08 -6.51
N ASN A 148 15.33 12.28 -7.50
CA ASN A 148 16.51 12.50 -8.32
C ASN A 148 16.28 13.68 -9.26
N HIS A 149 17.17 14.67 -9.25
CA HIS A 149 17.33 15.57 -10.37
C HIS A 149 18.10 14.85 -11.47
N CYS A 150 17.38 14.30 -12.45
CA CYS A 150 17.97 14.07 -13.76
C CYS A 150 18.11 15.45 -14.43
N PRO A 151 19.27 15.82 -14.99
CA PRO A 151 19.36 17.01 -15.83
C PRO A 151 18.35 16.85 -16.96
N VAL A 152 17.35 17.71 -16.98
CA VAL A 152 16.45 17.86 -18.12
C VAL A 152 17.04 19.00 -18.93
N ASP A 153 17.61 18.68 -20.08
CA ASP A 153 17.97 19.68 -21.10
C ASP A 153 16.69 20.28 -21.72
#